data_AF-A0A9Q4FLV5-F1
#
_entry.id   AF-A0A9Q4FLV5-F1
#
_cell.length_a   1.000
_cell.length_b   1.000
_cell.length_c   1.000
_cell.angle_alpha   90.00
_cell.angle_beta   90.00
_cell.angle_gamma   90.00
#
_symmetry.space_group_name_H-M   'P 1'
#
loop_
_entity.id
_entity.type
_entity.pdbx_description
1 polymer ?
#
loop_
_entity_poly.entity_id
_entity_poly.type
_entity_poly.pdbx_seq_one_letter_code
_entity_poly.pdbx_strand_id
1 'polypeptide(L)'
;YYGFKYRFCNARRGNEKGHVERSVEYVRRKVFSKKDSFETLEDANKYLEEELRKLNSKPQKYNENKSAKEFLEEELPHLIKLVPSYDISRVVELRVNKYSVINIEENKYSVPDSLVGKFVTAKIYPNNILVYHENKL
;
A
#
# COMPACT_ATOMS: atom_id res chain seq x y z
N TYR A 1 0.66 12.35 -9.77
CA TYR A 1 1.98 11.72 -9.58
C TYR A 1 2.10 10.42 -10.40
N TYR A 2 1.28 9.39 -10.16
CA TYR A 2 1.37 8.09 -10.84
C TYR A 2 0.56 7.92 -12.15
N GLY A 3 0.06 8.99 -12.76
CA GLY A 3 -0.64 8.91 -14.06
C GLY A 3 -2.04 8.27 -14.08
N PHE A 4 -2.60 7.87 -12.93
CA PHE A 4 -3.97 7.32 -12.87
C PHE A 4 -5.04 8.37 -13.19
N LYS A 5 -6.06 7.96 -13.95
CA LYS A 5 -7.31 8.71 -14.15
C LYS A 5 -8.42 8.07 -13.32
N TYR A 6 -9.26 8.89 -12.71
CA TYR A 6 -10.44 8.40 -11.98
C TYR A 6 -11.62 8.22 -12.94
N ARG A 7 -12.44 7.19 -12.68
CA ARG A 7 -13.76 7.03 -13.28
C ARG A 7 -14.73 6.66 -12.17
N PHE A 8 -15.60 7.60 -11.80
CA PHE A 8 -16.59 7.37 -10.75
C PHE A 8 -17.79 6.60 -11.30
N CYS A 9 -18.37 5.75 -10.45
CA CYS A 9 -19.67 5.13 -10.74
C CYS A 9 -20.77 6.17 -10.53
N ASN A 10 -21.81 6.10 -11.35
CA ASN A 10 -22.99 6.94 -11.21
C ASN A 10 -23.78 6.56 -9.94
N ALA A 11 -24.40 7.56 -9.30
CA ALA A 11 -25.28 7.32 -8.16
C ALA A 11 -26.42 6.35 -8.54
N ARG A 12 -26.74 5.41 -7.65
CA ARG A 12 -27.79 4.38 -7.83
C ARG A 12 -27.56 3.40 -8.99
N ARG A 13 -26.32 3.24 -9.46
CA ARG A 13 -25.95 2.32 -10.54
C ARG A 13 -25.05 1.19 -10.02
N GLY A 14 -25.61 0.31 -9.19
CA GLY A 14 -24.91 -0.85 -8.64
C GLY A 14 -24.36 -1.81 -9.71
N ASN A 15 -24.94 -1.80 -10.91
CA ASN A 15 -24.47 -2.58 -12.05
C ASN A 15 -23.07 -2.19 -12.55
N GLU A 16 -22.60 -0.97 -12.26
CA GLU A 16 -21.26 -0.51 -12.65
C GLU A 16 -20.15 -1.12 -11.79
N LYS A 17 -20.50 -1.74 -10.65
CA LYS A 17 -19.55 -2.38 -9.72
C LYS A 17 -19.45 -3.90 -9.92
N GLY A 18 -20.27 -4.49 -10.78
CA GLY A 18 -20.36 -5.95 -10.95
C GLY A 18 -19.05 -6.64 -11.36
N HIS A 19 -18.14 -5.94 -12.05
CA HIS A 19 -16.83 -6.49 -12.39
C HIS A 19 -15.94 -6.70 -11.17
N VAL A 20 -15.88 -5.70 -10.28
CA VAL A 20 -15.06 -5.75 -9.06
C VAL A 20 -15.57 -6.83 -8.10
N GLU A 21 -16.89 -6.90 -7.93
CA GLU A 21 -17.52 -7.87 -7.03
C GLU A 21 -17.32 -9.32 -7.50
N ARG A 22 -17.42 -9.57 -8.82
CA ARG A 22 -17.13 -10.89 -9.40
C ARG A 22 -15.67 -11.30 -9.26
N SER A 23 -14.72 -10.36 -9.38
CA SER A 23 -13.30 -10.67 -9.18
C SER A 23 -13.00 -11.10 -7.74
N VAL A 24 -13.58 -10.41 -6.76
CA VAL A 24 -13.43 -10.77 -5.34
C VAL A 24 -14.07 -12.13 -5.04
N GLU A 25 -15.29 -12.36 -5.53
CA GLU A 25 -15.97 -13.65 -5.40
C GLU A 25 -15.14 -14.78 -6.04
N TYR A 26 -14.57 -14.54 -7.22
CA TYR A 26 -13.72 -15.51 -7.91
C TYR A 26 -12.50 -15.89 -7.07
N VAL A 27 -11.75 -14.91 -6.55
CA VAL A 27 -10.58 -15.18 -5.71
C VAL A 27 -11.01 -15.91 -4.43
N ARG A 28 -12.08 -15.45 -3.78
CA ARG A 28 -12.60 -16.08 -2.57
C ARG A 28 -12.93 -17.55 -2.79
N ARG A 29 -13.65 -17.85 -3.87
CA ARG A 29 -14.07 -19.22 -4.21
C ARG A 29 -12.91 -20.10 -4.69
N LYS A 30 -11.90 -19.54 -5.35
CA LYS A 30 -10.77 -20.33 -5.87
C LYS A 30 -9.70 -20.61 -4.83
N VAL A 31 -9.51 -19.68 -3.90
CA VAL A 31 -8.49 -19.77 -2.85
C VAL A 31 -9.08 -20.39 -1.58
N PHE A 32 -10.09 -19.73 -0.99
CA PHE A 32 -10.54 -20.07 0.36
C PHE A 32 -11.57 -21.19 0.43
N SER A 33 -12.10 -21.68 -0.70
CA SER A 33 -12.98 -22.86 -0.67
C SER A 33 -12.25 -24.17 -0.34
N LYS A 34 -10.92 -24.20 -0.39
CA LYS A 34 -10.11 -25.38 -0.03
C LYS A 34 -9.63 -25.35 1.42
N LYS A 35 -9.30 -24.15 1.92
CA LYS A 35 -8.86 -23.89 3.29
C LYS A 35 -9.30 -22.47 3.65
N ASP A 36 -10.12 -22.37 4.69
CA ASP A 36 -10.69 -21.11 5.19
C ASP A 36 -10.33 -20.84 6.66
N SER A 37 -9.73 -21.82 7.34
CA SER A 37 -9.33 -21.74 8.75
C SER A 37 -7.81 -21.62 8.90
N PHE A 38 -7.37 -20.62 9.66
CA PHE A 38 -5.96 -20.28 9.89
C PHE A 38 -5.75 -19.86 11.34
N GLU A 39 -4.57 -20.12 11.89
CA GLU A 39 -4.21 -19.75 13.26
C GLU A 39 -3.84 -18.27 13.38
N THR A 40 -3.21 -17.72 12.33
CA THR A 40 -2.81 -16.31 12.26
C THR A 40 -3.20 -15.67 10.94
N LEU A 41 -3.29 -14.33 10.93
CA LEU A 41 -3.49 -13.56 9.71
C LEU A 41 -2.32 -13.71 8.73
N GLU A 42 -1.09 -13.87 9.25
CA GLU A 42 0.10 -14.08 8.43
C GLU A 42 0.03 -15.40 7.66
N ASP A 43 -0.47 -16.47 8.29
CA ASP A 43 -0.64 -17.76 7.63
C ASP A 43 -1.72 -17.71 6.54
N ALA A 44 -2.81 -16.96 6.80
CA ALA A 44 -3.84 -16.72 5.79
C ALA A 44 -3.28 -15.94 4.58
N ASN A 45 -2.43 -14.93 4.83
CA ASN A 45 -1.78 -14.15 3.76
C ASN A 45 -0.80 -14.99 2.94
N LYS A 46 0.03 -15.82 3.60
CA LYS A 46 0.94 -16.75 2.91
C LYS A 46 0.18 -17.73 2.02
N TYR A 47 -0.88 -18.34 2.56
CA TYR A 47 -1.72 -19.26 1.80
C TYR A 47 -2.38 -18.59 0.59
N LEU A 48 -2.89 -17.37 0.77
CA LEU A 48 -3.47 -16.58 -0.31
C LEU A 48 -2.43 -16.32 -1.41
N GLU A 49 -1.20 -15.92 -1.05
CA GLU A 49 -0.14 -15.68 -2.00
C GLU A 49 0.23 -16.94 -2.81
N GLU A 50 0.35 -18.09 -2.15
CA GLU A 50 0.65 -19.36 -2.80
C GLU A 50 -0.44 -19.80 -3.80
N GLU A 51 -1.71 -19.72 -3.41
CA GLU A 51 -2.81 -20.07 -4.32
C GLU A 51 -2.97 -19.05 -5.46
N LEU A 52 -2.72 -17.75 -5.22
CA LEU A 52 -2.71 -16.74 -6.28
C LEU A 52 -1.59 -16.99 -7.30
N ARG A 53 -0.38 -17.38 -6.86
CA ARG A 53 0.71 -17.79 -7.76
C ARG A 53 0.26 -18.97 -8.64
N LYS A 54 -0.34 -20.00 -8.05
CA LYS A 54 -0.89 -21.14 -8.79
C LYS A 54 -2.00 -20.74 -9.76
N LEU A 55 -2.86 -19.79 -9.41
CA LEU A 55 -3.92 -19.30 -10.29
C LEU A 55 -3.36 -18.50 -11.47
N ASN A 56 -2.36 -17.65 -11.23
CA ASN A 56 -1.74 -16.82 -12.26
C ASN A 56 -0.89 -17.64 -13.24
N SER A 57 -0.38 -18.80 -12.83
CA SER A 57 0.33 -19.75 -13.69
C SER A 57 -0.57 -20.67 -14.52
N LYS A 58 -1.89 -20.64 -14.34
CA LYS A 58 -2.79 -21.50 -15.13
C LYS A 58 -2.99 -20.94 -16.54
N PRO A 59 -2.92 -21.77 -17.58
CA PRO A 59 -3.20 -21.35 -18.95
C PRO A 59 -4.67 -20.94 -19.08
N GLN A 60 -4.90 -19.80 -19.74
CA GLN A 60 -6.24 -19.28 -19.97
C GLN A 60 -6.65 -19.51 -21.42
N LYS A 61 -7.76 -20.22 -21.63
CA LYS A 61 -8.27 -20.55 -22.98
C LYS A 61 -8.53 -19.31 -23.85
N TYR A 62 -8.85 -18.18 -23.22
CA TYR A 62 -9.18 -16.94 -23.92
C TYR A 62 -7.94 -16.14 -24.34
N ASN A 63 -6.77 -16.42 -23.73
CA ASN A 63 -5.51 -15.72 -24.00
C ASN A 63 -4.50 -16.67 -24.66
N GLU A 64 -4.91 -17.33 -25.74
CA GLU A 64 -4.02 -18.19 -26.54
C GLU A 64 -3.33 -19.32 -25.73
N ASN A 65 -3.97 -19.78 -24.65
CA ASN A 65 -3.40 -20.71 -23.67
C ASN A 65 -2.18 -20.20 -22.89
N LYS A 66 -1.85 -18.91 -22.97
CA LYS A 66 -0.88 -18.26 -22.09
C LYS A 66 -1.46 -18.11 -20.69
N SER A 67 -0.60 -18.21 -19.71
CA SER A 67 -0.90 -17.87 -18.32
C SER A 67 -0.88 -16.36 -18.11
N ALA A 68 -1.55 -15.89 -17.06
CA ALA A 68 -1.54 -14.46 -16.72
C ALA A 68 -0.12 -13.96 -16.43
N LYS A 69 0.77 -14.84 -15.95
CA LYS A 69 2.17 -14.54 -15.72
C LYS A 69 2.94 -14.31 -17.01
N GLU A 70 2.80 -15.19 -18.00
CA GLU A 70 3.46 -15.05 -19.30
C GLU A 70 3.00 -13.79 -20.03
N PHE A 71 1.70 -13.48 -19.96
CA PHE A 71 1.16 -12.24 -20.53
C PHE A 71 1.75 -11.00 -19.86
N LEU A 72 1.91 -11.01 -18.53
CA LEU A 72 2.54 -9.91 -17.81
C LEU A 72 4.01 -9.74 -18.20
N GLU A 73 4.75 -10.83 -18.41
CA GLU A 73 6.15 -10.80 -18.84
C GLU A 73 6.31 -10.21 -20.25
N GLU A 74 5.39 -10.52 -21.17
CA GLU A 74 5.34 -9.95 -22.52
C GLU A 74 5.02 -8.45 -22.53
N GLU A 75 4.09 -8.01 -21.66
CA GLU A 75 3.64 -6.61 -21.58
C GLU A 75 4.59 -5.72 -20.76
N LEU A 76 5.42 -6.31 -19.87
CA LEU A 76 6.34 -5.60 -18.98
C LEU A 76 7.19 -4.51 -19.67
N PRO A 77 7.81 -4.74 -20.86
CA PRO A 77 8.57 -3.70 -21.57
C PRO A 77 7.71 -2.54 -22.10
N HIS A 78 6.39 -2.73 -22.22
CA HIS A 78 5.45 -1.72 -22.71
C HIS A 78 4.81 -0.90 -21.57
N LEU A 79 5.05 -1.27 -20.31
CA LEU A 79 4.50 -0.57 -19.15
C LEU A 79 5.14 0.80 -18.94
N ILE A 80 4.36 1.72 -18.36
CA ILE A 80 4.83 3.05 -18.00
C ILE A 80 5.91 2.92 -16.92
N LYS A 81 7.05 3.60 -17.12
CA LYS A 81 8.14 3.63 -16.14
C LYS A 81 7.65 4.16 -14.79
N LEU A 82 7.92 3.39 -13.73
CA LEU A 82 7.59 3.78 -12.37
C LEU A 82 8.43 5.00 -11.96
N VAL A 83 7.75 6.06 -11.53
CA VAL A 83 8.34 7.25 -10.89
C VAL A 83 8.69 6.95 -9.43
N PRO A 84 9.64 7.68 -8.80
CA PRO A 84 10.02 7.46 -7.40
C PRO A 84 8.80 7.44 -6.47
N SER A 85 8.84 6.74 -5.34
CA SER A 85 7.70 6.74 -4.42
C SER A 85 7.32 8.17 -4.01
N TYR A 86 6.04 8.51 -4.16
CA TYR A 86 5.49 9.77 -3.67
C TYR A 86 5.61 9.82 -2.15
N ASP A 87 6.16 10.92 -1.63
CA ASP A 87 6.26 11.14 -0.20
C ASP A 87 4.88 11.45 0.36
N ILE A 88 4.30 10.47 1.08
CA ILE A 88 2.98 10.57 1.71
C ILE A 88 3.03 11.27 3.07
N SER A 89 4.22 11.68 3.54
CA SER A 89 4.34 12.26 4.88
C SER A 89 3.58 13.57 5.00
N ARG A 90 2.96 13.76 6.16
CA ARG A 90 2.57 15.09 6.60
C ARG A 90 3.81 15.75 7.19
N VAL A 91 4.31 16.78 6.52
CA VAL A 91 5.47 17.55 6.95
C VAL A 91 5.01 18.71 7.84
N VAL A 92 5.54 18.78 9.06
CA VAL A 92 5.26 19.86 10.01
C VAL A 92 6.54 20.36 10.65
N GLU A 93 6.63 21.66 10.89
CA GLU A 93 7.72 22.26 11.65
C GLU A 93 7.29 22.43 13.11
N LEU A 94 8.10 21.94 14.03
CA LEU A 94 7.80 21.90 15.46
C LEU A 94 8.96 22.44 16.27
N ARG A 95 8.66 23.14 17.35
CA ARG A 95 9.68 23.62 18.29
C ARG A 95 9.86 22.61 19.41
N VAL A 96 11.11 22.23 19.67
CA VAL A 96 11.45 21.35 20.80
C VAL A 96 11.29 22.11 22.10
N ASN A 97 10.53 21.54 23.03
CA ASN A 97 10.28 22.17 24.32
C ASN A 97 11.44 21.94 25.33
N LYS A 98 11.35 22.55 26.51
CA LYS A 98 12.35 22.43 27.58
C LYS A 98 12.56 21.01 28.13
N TYR A 99 11.66 20.08 27.83
CA TYR A 99 11.74 18.68 28.24
C TYR A 99 12.33 17.79 27.14
N SER A 100 12.90 18.38 26.09
CA SER A 100 13.45 17.65 24.94
C SER A 100 12.43 16.77 24.22
N VAL A 101 11.18 17.26 24.11
CA VAL A 101 10.13 16.59 23.35
C VAL A 101 9.49 17.51 22.32
N ILE A 102 8.98 16.93 21.25
CA ILE A 102 8.06 17.54 20.30
C ILE A 102 6.65 17.00 20.52
N ASN A 103 5.65 17.87 20.34
CA ASN A 103 4.24 17.48 20.39
C ASN A 103 3.74 17.29 18.96
N ILE A 104 3.26 16.10 18.63
CA ILE A 104 2.54 15.82 17.39
C ILE A 104 1.14 15.40 17.80
N GLU A 105 0.17 16.28 17.52
CA GLU A 105 -1.21 16.13 17.99
C GLU A 105 -1.26 15.93 19.51
N GLU A 106 -1.78 14.80 19.99
CA GLU A 106 -1.88 14.48 21.41
C GLU A 106 -0.67 13.71 21.95
N ASN A 107 0.28 13.33 21.07
CA ASN A 107 1.42 12.50 21.42
C ASN A 107 2.71 13.31 21.58
N LYS A 108 3.59 12.84 22.47
CA LYS A 108 4.89 13.46 22.76
C LYS A 108 6.01 12.52 22.35
N TYR A 109 6.96 13.05 21.58
CA TYR A 109 8.11 12.29 21.09
C TYR A 109 9.39 12.93 21.57
N SER A 110 10.24 12.14 22.22
CA SER A 110 11.56 12.58 22.67
C SER A 110 12.49 12.80 21.50
N VAL A 111 13.28 13.86 21.59
CA VAL A 111 14.37 14.20 20.67
C VAL A 111 15.65 14.45 21.49
N PRO A 112 16.84 14.50 20.86
CA PRO A 112 18.07 14.84 21.58
C PRO A 112 18.02 16.19 22.28
N ASP A 113 18.59 16.29 23.49
CA ASP A 113 18.59 17.49 24.34
C ASP A 113 19.29 18.69 23.68
N SER A 114 20.23 18.44 22.78
CA SER A 114 20.93 19.45 21.98
C SER A 114 20.02 20.24 21.04
N LEU A 115 18.77 19.78 20.85
CA LEU A 115 17.76 20.41 20.02
C LEU A 115 16.75 21.24 20.83
N VAL A 116 16.84 21.27 22.17
CA VAL A 116 15.94 22.06 23.02
C VAL A 116 15.89 23.52 22.56
N GLY A 117 14.67 24.02 22.35
CA GLY A 117 14.41 25.39 21.90
C GLY A 117 14.57 25.62 20.39
N LYS A 118 15.11 24.66 19.63
CA LYS A 118 15.26 24.72 18.17
C LYS A 118 13.99 24.24 17.45
N PHE A 119 13.89 24.59 16.18
CA PHE A 119 12.86 24.07 15.27
C PHE A 119 13.37 22.83 14.57
N VAL A 120 12.49 21.84 14.44
CA VAL A 120 12.75 20.57 13.75
C VAL A 120 11.60 20.28 12.78
N THR A 121 11.91 19.60 11.69
CA THR A 121 10.93 19.20 10.68
C THR A 121 10.54 17.74 10.91
N ALA A 122 9.31 17.50 11.32
CA ALA A 122 8.78 16.14 11.45
C ALA A 122 8.04 15.71 10.18
N LYS A 123 8.47 14.59 9.59
CA LYS A 123 7.74 13.85 8.56
C LYS A 123 6.95 12.73 9.23
N ILE A 124 5.63 12.85 9.18
CA ILE A 124 4.72 11.95 9.86
C ILE A 124 4.15 10.96 8.83
N TYR A 125 4.45 9.68 9.00
CA TYR A 125 3.90 8.57 8.23
C TYR A 125 2.93 7.77 9.11
N PRO A 126 2.06 6.91 8.52
CA PRO A 126 1.12 6.10 9.29
C PRO A 126 1.78 5.20 10.35
N ASN A 127 2.99 4.69 10.06
CA ASN A 127 3.67 3.72 10.90
C ASN A 127 4.93 4.28 11.58
N ASN A 128 5.39 5.48 11.21
CA ASN A 128 6.62 6.03 11.74
C ASN A 128 6.63 7.57 11.67
N ILE A 129 7.47 8.19 12.49
CA ILE A 129 7.70 9.63 12.49
C ILE A 129 9.20 9.83 12.37
N LEU A 130 9.60 10.61 11.37
CA LEU A 130 11.00 10.96 11.12
C LEU A 130 11.19 12.44 11.47
N VAL A 131 12.10 12.75 12.38
CA VAL A 131 12.35 14.12 12.83
C VAL A 131 13.68 14.58 12.26
N TYR A 132 13.71 15.72 11.59
CA TYR A 132 14.90 16.25 10.96
C TYR A 132 15.30 17.59 11.58
N HIS A 133 16.60 17.82 11.75
CA HIS A 133 17.20 19.11 12.09
C HIS A 133 18.28 19.43 11.06
N GLU A 134 18.21 20.59 10.40
CA GLU A 134 19.17 20.99 9.34
C GLU A 134 19.37 19.90 8.25
N ASN A 135 18.27 19.27 7.82
CA ASN A 135 18.25 18.15 6.86
C ASN A 135 18.95 16.86 7.33
N LYS A 136 19.26 16.72 8.63
CA LYS A 136 19.74 15.48 9.25
C LYS A 136 18.64 14.84 10.06
N LEU A 137 18.45 13.53 9.87
CA LEU A 137 17.53 12.71 10.65
C LEU A 137 18.04 12.53 12.09
#